data_AF-A0A7J9GD58-F1
#
_entry.id   AF-A0A7J9GD58-F1
#
_cell.length_a   1.000
_cell.length_b   1.000
_cell.length_c   1.000
_cell.angle_alpha   90.00
_cell.angle_beta   90.00
_cell.angle_gamma   90.00
#
_symmetry.space_group_name_H-M   'P 1'
#
loop_
_entity.id
_entity.type
_entity.pdbx_description
1 polymer ?
#
loop_
_entity_poly.entity_id
_entity_poly.type
_entity_poly.pdbx_seq_one_letter_code
_entity_poly.pdbx_strand_id
1 'polypeptide(L)'
;MFFEVIWLVAGLLGVEAGQDAVLRTMLYEKGEEKVDPYDITVFEFTNMISRLKNELGKCGVKDKGLIVPLKHGAESQTTSNVLSADPDSLSYSRTPNEIMRIMYGTDDEHRPGGFFSKGANGRIAREYLNNDKLRWL
;
A
#
# COMPACT_ATOMS: atom_id res chain seq x y z
N MET A 1 -2.83 20.31 15.76
CA MET A 1 -3.43 19.49 14.68
C MET A 1 -2.42 18.93 13.67
N PHE A 2 -1.71 19.72 12.86
CA PHE A 2 -0.72 19.18 11.90
C PHE A 2 0.41 18.42 12.62
N PHE A 3 0.96 19.01 13.69
CA PHE A 3 2.02 18.40 14.49
C PHE A 3 1.60 17.09 15.17
N GLU A 4 0.39 17.00 15.73
CA GLU A 4 -0.07 15.79 16.45
C GLU A 4 -0.20 14.58 15.52
N VAL A 5 -0.64 14.79 14.28
CA VAL A 5 -0.72 13.72 13.27
C VAL A 5 0.68 13.25 12.88
N ILE A 6 1.64 14.17 12.73
CA ILE A 6 3.03 13.81 12.41
C ILE A 6 3.64 12.97 13.53
N TRP A 7 3.47 13.37 14.79
CA TRP A 7 3.98 12.59 15.93
C TRP A 7 3.36 11.20 16.02
N LEU A 8 2.05 11.10 15.81
CA LEU A 8 1.35 9.81 15.78
C LEU A 8 1.90 8.92 14.67
N VAL A 9 1.97 9.43 13.44
CA VAL A 9 2.45 8.68 12.28
C VAL A 9 3.92 8.29 12.45
N ALA A 10 4.78 9.20 12.90
CA ALA A 10 6.18 8.90 13.18
C ALA A 10 6.35 7.79 14.23
N GLY A 11 5.50 7.76 15.26
CA GLY A 11 5.50 6.70 16.28
C GLY A 11 5.05 5.33 15.77
N LEU A 12 4.21 5.28 14.73
CA LEU A 12 3.66 4.03 14.18
C LEU A 12 4.47 3.48 13.00
N LEU A 13 5.05 4.35 12.16
CA LEU A 13 5.68 3.99 10.88
C LEU A 13 6.74 2.89 11.01
N GLY A 14 7.59 2.95 12.05
CA GLY A 14 8.66 1.96 12.23
C GLY A 14 8.12 0.55 12.52
N VAL A 15 7.06 0.44 13.31
CA VAL A 15 6.43 -0.84 13.64
C VAL A 15 5.72 -1.41 12.41
N GLU A 16 4.95 -0.58 11.71
CA GLU A 16 4.24 -0.97 10.48
C GLU A 16 5.20 -1.41 9.37
N ALA A 17 6.32 -0.70 9.18
CA ALA A 17 7.35 -1.08 8.22
C ALA A 17 8.02 -2.42 8.58
N GLY A 18 8.28 -2.67 9.86
CA GLY A 18 8.80 -3.94 10.33
C GLY A 18 7.83 -5.11 10.09
N GLN A 19 6.54 -4.89 10.33
CA GLN A 19 5.50 -5.89 10.07
C GLN A 19 5.36 -6.20 8.57
N ASP A 20 5.36 -5.18 7.70
CA ASP A 20 5.34 -5.36 6.24
C ASP A 20 6.56 -6.16 5.76
N ALA A 21 7.77 -5.83 6.22
CA ALA A 21 8.99 -6.55 5.84
C ALA A 21 8.97 -8.02 6.27
N VAL A 22 8.49 -8.31 7.49
CA VAL A 22 8.37 -9.67 8.01
C VAL A 22 7.38 -10.49 7.18
N LEU A 23 6.19 -9.95 6.88
CA LEU A 23 5.21 -10.63 6.04
C LEU A 23 5.73 -10.84 4.61
N ARG A 24 6.35 -9.82 4.02
CA ARG A 24 6.94 -9.92 2.68
C ARG A 24 8.07 -10.94 2.62
N THR A 25 8.86 -11.10 3.69
CA THR A 25 9.90 -12.13 3.77
C THR A 25 9.27 -13.51 3.69
N MET A 26 8.24 -13.77 4.49
CA MET A 26 7.52 -15.06 4.48
C MET A 26 6.87 -15.34 3.12
N LEU A 27 6.29 -14.33 2.47
CA LEU A 27 5.72 -14.50 1.13
C LEU A 27 6.79 -14.72 0.06
N TYR A 28 7.97 -14.11 0.21
CA TYR A 28 9.10 -14.29 -0.71
C TYR A 28 9.61 -15.73 -0.66
N GLU A 29 9.73 -16.32 0.54
CA GLU A 29 10.11 -17.73 0.70
C GLU A 29 9.13 -18.69 0.00
N LYS A 30 7.86 -18.30 -0.07
CA LYS A 30 6.77 -19.04 -0.74
C LYS A 30 6.51 -18.59 -2.16
N GLY A 31 7.37 -17.75 -2.75
CA GLY A 31 7.07 -16.99 -3.95
C GLY A 31 6.65 -17.82 -5.16
N GLU A 32 7.25 -19.00 -5.34
CA GLU A 32 6.96 -19.95 -6.42
C GLU A 32 5.83 -20.93 -6.09
N GLU A 33 5.34 -20.97 -4.85
CA GLU A 33 4.19 -21.79 -4.48
C GLU A 33 2.92 -21.28 -5.18
N LYS A 34 2.07 -22.21 -5.59
CA LYS A 34 0.75 -21.89 -6.17
C LYS A 34 -0.23 -21.47 -5.08
N VAL A 35 -1.06 -20.48 -5.37
CA VAL A 35 -2.11 -19.98 -4.47
C VAL A 35 -3.40 -20.74 -4.74
N ASP A 36 -3.66 -21.83 -4.00
CA ASP A 36 -4.89 -22.61 -4.15
C ASP A 36 -6.16 -21.75 -3.95
N PRO A 37 -7.23 -21.92 -4.77
CA PRO A 37 -7.38 -22.85 -5.90
C PRO A 37 -6.93 -22.27 -7.27
N TYR A 38 -6.20 -21.16 -7.27
CA TYR A 38 -5.80 -20.43 -8.46
C TYR A 38 -4.48 -20.96 -9.05
N ASP A 39 -4.41 -21.04 -10.38
CA ASP A 39 -3.19 -21.45 -11.09
C ASP A 39 -2.17 -20.31 -11.24
N ILE A 40 -1.89 -19.58 -10.16
CA ILE A 40 -0.94 -18.46 -10.10
C ILE A 40 -0.02 -18.61 -8.89
N THR A 41 1.21 -18.12 -9.00
CA THR A 41 2.18 -18.16 -7.90
C THR A 41 1.94 -17.03 -6.90
N VAL A 42 2.53 -17.14 -5.70
CA VAL A 42 2.54 -16.05 -4.72
C VAL A 42 3.20 -14.78 -5.29
N PHE A 43 4.25 -14.92 -6.10
CA PHE A 43 4.85 -13.77 -6.80
C PHE A 43 3.89 -13.09 -7.77
N GLU A 44 3.15 -13.86 -8.56
CA GLU A 44 2.15 -13.31 -9.48
C GLU A 44 1.01 -12.63 -8.73
N PHE A 45 0.49 -13.28 -7.70
CA PHE A 45 -0.61 -12.77 -6.89
C PHE A 45 -0.24 -11.46 -6.18
N THR A 46 0.94 -11.40 -5.55
CA THR A 46 1.42 -10.17 -4.89
C THR A 46 1.65 -9.04 -5.90
N ASN A 47 2.15 -9.35 -7.10
CA ASN A 47 2.29 -8.35 -8.16
C ASN A 47 0.92 -7.81 -8.63
N MET A 48 -0.12 -8.66 -8.70
CA MET A 48 -1.49 -8.22 -8.99
C MET A 48 -2.03 -7.28 -7.90
N ILE A 49 -1.80 -7.57 -6.63
CA ILE A 49 -2.18 -6.68 -5.53
C ILE A 49 -1.45 -5.34 -5.64
N SER A 50 -0.14 -5.33 -5.93
CA SER A 50 0.61 -4.09 -6.11
C SER A 50 0.09 -3.27 -7.30
N ARG A 51 -0.29 -3.91 -8.42
CA ARG A 51 -0.95 -3.25 -9.55
C ARG A 51 -2.26 -2.61 -9.13
N LEU A 52 -3.13 -3.33 -8.42
CA LEU A 52 -4.39 -2.80 -7.91
C LEU A 52 -4.17 -1.59 -6.98
N LYS A 53 -3.16 -1.64 -6.10
CA LYS A 53 -2.79 -0.49 -5.24
C LYS A 53 -2.37 0.73 -6.06
N ASN A 54 -1.63 0.52 -7.15
CA ASN A 54 -1.23 1.60 -8.05
C ASN A 54 -2.43 2.18 -8.80
N GLU A 55 -3.33 1.34 -9.30
CA GLU A 55 -4.57 1.76 -9.98
C GLU A 55 -5.46 2.59 -9.06
N LEU A 56 -5.77 2.09 -7.86
CA LEU A 56 -6.59 2.82 -6.87
C LEU A 56 -5.88 4.07 -6.33
N GLY A 57 -4.54 4.04 -6.28
CA GLY A 57 -3.72 5.19 -5.95
C GLY A 57 -3.72 6.28 -7.03
N LYS A 58 -4.10 5.94 -8.27
CA LYS A 58 -4.09 6.80 -9.47
C LYS A 58 -2.68 7.24 -9.89
N CYS A 59 -2.08 8.17 -9.16
CA CYS A 59 -0.87 8.87 -9.60
C CYS A 59 0.41 8.30 -8.96
N GLY A 60 1.37 7.90 -9.79
CA GLY A 60 2.68 7.45 -9.31
C GLY A 60 2.69 6.02 -8.75
N VAL A 61 3.85 5.60 -8.25
CA VAL A 61 4.02 4.24 -7.70
C VAL A 61 3.65 4.23 -6.23
N LYS A 62 2.66 3.43 -5.88
CA LYS A 62 2.25 3.16 -4.50
C LYS A 62 2.86 1.88 -3.99
N ASP A 63 3.10 0.91 -4.86
CA ASP A 63 3.64 -0.39 -4.46
C ASP A 63 4.29 -1.12 -5.63
N LYS A 64 5.21 -2.01 -5.28
CA LYS A 64 5.78 -3.00 -6.19
C LYS A 64 5.68 -4.38 -5.54
N GLY A 65 5.56 -5.43 -6.36
CA GLY A 65 5.52 -6.82 -5.91
C GLY A 65 6.83 -7.23 -5.22
N LEU A 66 6.92 -8.49 -4.80
CA LEU A 66 8.05 -9.01 -4.02
C LEU A 66 9.35 -9.12 -4.81
N ILE A 67 9.26 -9.16 -6.14
CA ILE A 67 10.41 -9.13 -7.06
C ILE A 67 10.25 -7.95 -8.01
N VAL A 68 11.36 -7.24 -8.23
CA VAL A 68 11.45 -6.10 -9.15
C VAL A 68 12.70 -6.23 -10.02
N PRO A 69 12.74 -5.58 -11.20
CA PRO A 69 13.98 -5.47 -11.96
C PRO A 69 15.09 -4.82 -11.12
N LEU A 70 16.34 -5.23 -11.31
CA LEU A 70 17.49 -4.77 -10.51
C LEU A 70 17.54 -3.24 -10.34
N LYS A 71 17.36 -2.49 -11.43
CA LYS A 71 17.32 -1.01 -11.44
C LYS A 71 16.23 -0.35 -10.58
N HIS A 72 15.27 -1.14 -10.10
CA HIS A 72 14.12 -0.69 -9.33
C HIS A 72 14.14 -1.18 -7.88
N GLY A 73 15.06 -2.08 -7.54
CA GLY A 73 15.24 -2.54 -6.17
C GLY A 73 16.16 -1.61 -5.38
N ALA A 74 16.23 -1.84 -4.07
CA ALA A 74 16.99 -1.00 -3.15
C ALA A 74 18.44 -0.85 -3.62
N GLU A 75 18.90 0.41 -3.69
CA GLU A 75 20.24 0.82 -4.14
C GLU A 75 20.61 0.31 -5.55
N SER A 76 19.65 -0.15 -6.33
CA SER A 76 19.88 -0.91 -7.56
C SER A 76 20.77 -2.16 -7.37
N GLN A 77 20.82 -2.72 -6.17
CA GLN A 77 21.69 -3.86 -5.82
C GLN A 77 20.94 -5.18 -5.62
N THR A 78 19.60 -5.16 -5.59
CA THR A 78 18.79 -6.36 -5.37
C THR A 78 17.55 -6.40 -6.27
N THR A 79 17.09 -7.60 -6.60
CA THR A 79 15.79 -7.82 -7.24
C THR A 79 14.70 -8.13 -6.22
N SER A 80 15.05 -8.43 -4.97
CA SER A 80 14.08 -8.62 -3.89
C SER A 80 13.52 -7.27 -3.44
N ASN A 81 12.22 -7.23 -3.19
CA ASN A 81 11.51 -6.05 -2.69
C ASN A 81 10.74 -6.39 -1.40
N VAL A 82 11.45 -7.07 -0.49
CA VAL A 82 10.96 -7.47 0.83
C VAL A 82 10.77 -6.25 1.72
N LEU A 83 11.73 -5.32 1.72
CA LEU A 83 11.50 -3.98 2.23
C LEU A 83 11.03 -3.13 1.04
N SER A 84 9.77 -2.70 1.07
CA SER A 84 9.15 -2.00 -0.06
C SER A 84 9.69 -0.58 -0.22
N ALA A 85 10.74 -0.43 -1.01
CA ALA A 85 11.40 0.85 -1.24
C ALA A 85 11.70 1.10 -2.73
N ASP A 86 12.04 2.34 -3.05
CA ASP A 86 12.56 2.75 -4.36
C ASP A 86 14.09 2.52 -4.46
N PRO A 87 14.73 2.85 -5.59
CA PRO A 87 16.18 2.70 -5.75
C PRO A 87 17.02 3.49 -4.75
N ASP A 88 16.47 4.52 -4.11
CA ASP A 88 17.15 5.31 -3.07
C ASP A 88 16.85 4.76 -1.66
N SER A 89 16.25 3.57 -1.57
CA SER A 89 15.82 2.92 -0.33
C SER A 89 14.78 3.72 0.45
N LEU A 90 13.99 4.56 -0.24
CA LEU A 90 12.90 5.34 0.33
C LEU A 90 11.54 4.65 0.14
N SER A 91 10.69 4.73 1.17
CA SER A 91 9.32 4.20 1.10
C SER A 91 8.45 5.03 0.16
N TYR A 92 7.56 4.37 -0.60
CA TYR A 92 6.60 5.05 -1.46
C TYR A 92 5.60 5.90 -0.65
N SER A 93 5.62 7.20 -0.89
CA SER A 93 4.70 8.14 -0.25
C SER A 93 3.27 7.96 -0.77
N ARG A 94 2.31 8.16 0.13
CA ARG A 94 0.88 8.09 -0.15
C ARG A 94 0.17 9.23 0.55
N THR A 95 -0.75 9.89 -0.13
CA THR A 95 -1.63 10.90 0.47
C THR A 95 -2.82 10.22 1.17
N PRO A 96 -3.53 10.92 2.07
CA PRO A 96 -4.68 10.34 2.74
C PRO A 96 -5.78 9.84 1.79
N ASN A 97 -6.09 10.56 0.70
CA ASN A 97 -7.08 10.10 -0.28
C ASN A 97 -6.61 8.86 -1.05
N GLU A 98 -5.33 8.77 -1.40
CA GLU A 98 -4.76 7.56 -2.02
C GLU A 98 -4.88 6.35 -1.08
N ILE A 99 -4.57 6.52 0.20
CA ILE A 99 -4.74 5.47 1.21
C ILE A 99 -6.20 5.07 1.31
N MET A 100 -7.14 6.01 1.35
CA MET A 100 -8.57 5.71 1.47
C MET A 100 -9.11 4.95 0.26
N ARG A 101 -8.76 5.35 -0.98
CA ARG A 101 -9.14 4.58 -2.19
C ARG A 101 -8.62 3.15 -2.14
N ILE A 102 -7.35 2.96 -1.78
CA ILE A 102 -6.75 1.63 -1.65
C ILE A 102 -7.46 0.80 -0.57
N MET A 103 -7.72 1.39 0.61
CA MET A 103 -8.36 0.69 1.74
C MET A 103 -9.84 0.38 1.49
N TYR A 104 -10.56 1.27 0.80
CA TYR A 104 -11.95 1.02 0.41
C TYR A 104 -12.05 0.10 -0.80
N GLY A 105 -10.95 -0.16 -1.53
CA GLY A 105 -10.98 -0.96 -2.74
C GLY A 105 -11.87 -0.33 -3.83
N THR A 106 -12.10 0.97 -3.73
CA THR A 106 -12.90 1.77 -4.65
C THR A 106 -12.02 2.85 -5.24
N ASP A 107 -12.30 3.28 -6.47
CA ASP A 107 -11.57 4.37 -7.10
C ASP A 107 -11.97 5.77 -6.54
N ASP A 108 -12.62 5.80 -5.36
CA ASP A 108 -13.19 6.99 -4.73
C ASP A 108 -13.10 6.93 -3.20
N GLU A 109 -12.30 7.81 -2.61
CA GLU A 109 -12.08 7.96 -1.17
C GLU A 109 -13.34 8.37 -0.39
N HIS A 110 -14.42 8.76 -1.06
CA HIS A 110 -15.71 9.09 -0.47
C HIS A 110 -16.67 7.89 -0.46
N ARG A 111 -16.28 6.75 -1.03
CA ARG A 111 -17.11 5.56 -1.18
C ARG A 111 -16.49 4.36 -0.45
N PRO A 112 -17.00 4.02 0.75
CA PRO A 112 -16.63 2.81 1.46
C PRO A 112 -16.84 1.53 0.66
N GLY A 113 -16.07 0.49 1.02
CA GLY A 113 -16.06 -0.81 0.35
C GLY A 113 -14.96 -1.70 0.95
N GLY A 114 -14.46 -2.68 0.20
CA GLY A 114 -13.19 -3.37 0.50
C GLY A 114 -12.96 -3.72 1.98
N PHE A 115 -11.80 -3.33 2.51
CA PHE A 115 -11.41 -3.62 3.90
C PHE A 115 -12.26 -2.88 4.94
N PHE A 116 -12.84 -1.74 4.57
CA PHE A 116 -13.70 -0.93 5.43
C PHE A 116 -15.07 -0.71 4.78
N SER A 117 -15.87 -1.77 4.73
CA SER A 117 -17.16 -1.78 4.00
C SER A 117 -18.16 -0.73 4.49
N LYS A 118 -18.04 -0.29 5.75
CA LYS A 118 -18.86 0.78 6.36
C LYS A 118 -18.12 2.12 6.51
N GLY A 119 -16.91 2.21 5.99
CA GLY A 119 -16.03 3.37 6.12
C GLY A 119 -15.18 3.30 7.39
N ALA A 120 -13.99 3.89 7.33
CA ALA A 120 -13.14 4.00 8.51
C ALA A 120 -13.65 5.09 9.46
N ASN A 121 -13.48 4.89 10.77
CA ASN A 121 -14.03 5.78 11.81
C ASN A 121 -13.05 6.86 12.30
N GLY A 122 -11.88 6.97 11.67
CA GLY A 122 -10.91 8.04 11.97
C GLY A 122 -11.40 9.41 11.50
N ARG A 123 -10.89 10.50 12.09
CA ARG A 123 -11.30 11.87 11.71
C ARG A 123 -11.12 12.13 10.20
N ILE A 124 -9.96 11.78 9.65
CA ILE A 124 -9.64 11.96 8.22
C ILE A 124 -10.63 11.20 7.34
N ALA A 125 -10.92 9.93 7.66
CA ALA A 125 -11.89 9.13 6.90
C ALA A 125 -13.29 9.75 6.94
N ARG A 126 -13.75 10.18 8.13
CA ARG A 126 -15.06 10.82 8.29
C ARG A 126 -15.15 12.17 7.58
N GLU A 127 -14.03 12.89 7.40
CA GLU A 127 -13.99 14.10 6.59
C GLU A 127 -14.31 13.78 5.12
N TYR A 128 -13.69 12.74 4.52
CA TYR A 128 -14.07 12.31 3.17
C TYR A 128 -15.52 11.82 3.08
N LEU A 129 -16.05 11.12 4.08
CA LEU A 129 -17.41 10.58 3.98
C LEU A 129 -18.51 11.64 4.12
N ASN A 130 -18.27 12.69 4.91
CA ASN A 130 -19.31 13.64 5.31
C ASN A 130 -19.12 15.05 4.75
N ASN A 131 -18.00 15.36 4.09
CA ASN A 131 -17.71 16.70 3.59
C ASN A 131 -17.74 16.76 2.05
N ASP A 132 -18.85 17.25 1.50
CA ASP A 132 -19.03 17.38 0.05
C ASP A 132 -18.02 18.33 -0.63
N LYS A 133 -17.36 19.21 0.14
CA LYS A 133 -16.30 20.07 -0.42
C LYS A 133 -15.05 19.31 -0.82
N LEU A 134 -14.80 18.14 -0.22
CA LEU A 134 -13.64 17.31 -0.54
C LEU A 134 -13.86 16.43 -1.78
N ARG A 135 -15.11 16.31 -2.28
CA ARG A 135 -15.44 15.51 -3.48
C ARG A 135 -14.82 16.02 -4.77
N TRP A 136 -14.36 17.28 -4.77
CA TRP A 136 -13.84 17.98 -5.96
C TRP A 136 -12.32 18.20 -5.91
N LEU A 137 -11.63 17.63 -4.90
CA LEU A 137 -10.17 17.64 -4.75
C LEU A 137 -9.59 16.28 -5.17
#